data_AF-A0A969GWK1-F1
#
_entry.id   AF-A0A969GWK1-F1
#
_cell.length_a   1.000
_cell.length_b   1.000
_cell.length_c   1.000
_cell.angle_alpha   90.00
_cell.angle_beta   90.00
_cell.angle_gamma   90.00
#
_symmetry.space_group_name_H-M   'P 1'
#
loop_
_entity.id
_entity.type
_entity.pdbx_description
1 polymer ?
#
loop_
_entity_poly.entity_id
_entity_poly.type
_entity_poly.pdbx_seq_one_letter_code
_entity_poly.pdbx_strand_id
1 'polypeptide(L)'
;MTQRLLDTEETVTELDISHLVIEDDTPVDNFQSELQQRLLVEPIYSSKALSLPFLAAANVGLFYKLKGDPIVPDMLLSLGVQRAADLSERRNRSYFVWEFGKVPEVCVEIVSNAEGDELILSKKSQQKGKVTCKKDIYAQIGVPYYVVF
;
A
#
# COMPACT_ATOMS: atom_id res chain seq x y z
N MET A 1 -2.84 -63.37 23.52
CA MET A 1 -2.58 -62.47 22.37
C MET A 1 -3.39 -61.19 22.57
N THR A 2 -2.73 -60.09 22.93
CA THR A 2 -3.06 -58.74 22.45
C THR A 2 -2.00 -57.78 22.99
N GLN A 3 -0.94 -57.62 22.22
CA GLN A 3 0.02 -56.54 22.37
C GLN A 3 -0.64 -55.31 21.74
N ARG A 4 -1.08 -54.36 22.57
CA ARG A 4 -1.51 -53.04 22.08
C ARG A 4 -0.24 -52.24 21.85
N LEU A 5 0.08 -52.04 20.58
CA LEU A 5 1.24 -51.27 20.13
C LEU A 5 1.08 -49.81 20.57
N LEU A 6 2.18 -49.29 21.11
CA LEU A 6 2.35 -47.92 21.57
C LEU A 6 2.24 -46.93 20.41
N ASP A 7 1.74 -45.74 20.76
CA ASP A 7 1.66 -44.55 19.94
C ASP A 7 2.92 -44.37 19.10
N THR A 8 2.73 -44.30 17.79
CA THR A 8 3.77 -43.85 16.88
C THR A 8 3.79 -42.33 17.00
N GLU A 9 4.90 -41.77 17.49
CA GLU A 9 5.15 -40.34 17.50
C GLU A 9 5.00 -39.78 16.09
N GLU A 10 3.82 -39.27 15.78
CA GLU A 10 3.56 -38.52 14.57
C GLU A 10 4.25 -37.16 14.76
N THR A 11 5.47 -37.07 14.26
CA THR A 11 6.25 -35.83 14.26
C THR A 11 5.51 -34.84 13.36
N VAL A 12 4.75 -33.93 13.99
CA VAL A 12 4.10 -32.80 13.32
C VAL A 12 5.20 -31.95 12.68
N THR A 13 5.36 -32.07 11.36
CA THR A 13 6.37 -31.33 10.59
C THR A 13 5.91 -29.92 10.26
N GLU A 14 4.61 -29.71 10.10
CA GLU A 14 3.96 -28.41 9.93
C GLU A 14 2.57 -28.43 10.60
N LEU A 15 2.21 -27.30 11.22
CA LEU A 15 0.88 -27.10 11.80
C LEU A 15 -0.11 -26.80 10.68
N ASP A 16 -1.23 -27.53 10.62
CA ASP A 16 -2.33 -27.21 9.71
C ASP A 16 -2.98 -25.90 10.14
N ILE A 17 -2.65 -24.82 9.43
CA ILE A 17 -3.16 -23.47 9.64
C ILE A 17 -4.26 -23.09 8.65
N SER A 18 -4.77 -24.03 7.84
CA SER A 18 -5.78 -23.75 6.80
C SER A 18 -7.10 -23.21 7.36
N HIS A 19 -7.38 -23.50 8.63
CA HIS A 19 -8.53 -23.02 9.38
C HIS A 19 -8.31 -21.64 10.03
N LEU A 20 -7.06 -21.13 10.05
CA LEU A 20 -6.74 -19.81 10.58
C LEU A 20 -7.09 -18.76 9.52
N VAL A 21 -8.03 -17.91 9.88
CA VAL A 21 -8.33 -16.68 9.14
C VAL A 21 -7.18 -15.70 9.44
N ILE A 22 -6.09 -15.82 8.68
CA ILE A 22 -4.89 -14.96 8.77
C ILE A 22 -5.13 -13.56 8.19
N GLU A 23 -6.22 -13.43 7.43
CA GLU A 23 -6.72 -12.22 6.80
C GLU A 23 -8.16 -12.08 7.30
N ASP A 24 -8.40 -11.16 8.23
CA ASP A 24 -9.76 -10.75 8.57
C ASP A 24 -10.38 -10.20 7.28
N ASP A 25 -11.68 -10.38 7.00
CA ASP A 25 -12.38 -9.85 5.80
C ASP A 25 -12.45 -8.29 5.79
N THR A 26 -11.44 -7.63 6.36
CA THR A 26 -11.04 -6.23 6.34
C THR A 26 -9.62 -6.15 5.78
N PRO A 27 -9.33 -5.25 4.83
CA PRO A 27 -8.03 -5.21 4.16
C PRO A 27 -6.94 -4.88 5.19
N VAL A 28 -6.18 -5.90 5.57
CA VAL A 28 -4.93 -5.77 6.31
C VAL A 28 -3.86 -6.47 5.49
N ASP A 29 -2.72 -5.80 5.34
CA ASP A 29 -1.59 -6.35 4.58
C ASP A 29 -1.09 -7.64 5.24
N ASN A 30 -0.74 -8.63 4.41
CA ASN A 30 0.02 -9.79 4.86
C ASN A 30 1.53 -9.48 4.86
N PHE A 31 2.36 -10.36 5.43
CA PHE A 31 3.81 -10.14 5.49
C PHE A 31 4.46 -9.96 4.10
N GLN A 32 3.89 -10.57 3.06
CA GLN A 32 4.39 -10.43 1.70
C GLN A 32 4.16 -9.02 1.18
N SER A 33 2.95 -8.47 1.33
CA SER A 33 2.64 -7.08 0.95
C SER A 33 3.43 -6.07 1.78
N GLU A 34 3.58 -6.29 3.09
CA GLU A 34 4.37 -5.41 3.97
C GLU A 34 5.85 -5.34 3.53
N LEU A 35 6.45 -6.51 3.25
CA LEU A 35 7.83 -6.59 2.75
C LEU A 35 7.97 -5.87 1.40
N GLN A 36 7.01 -6.05 0.50
CA GLN A 36 7.02 -5.39 -0.80
C GLN A 36 6.91 -3.87 -0.64
N GLN A 37 6.02 -3.35 0.22
CA GLN A 37 5.87 -1.92 0.47
C GLN A 37 7.19 -1.29 0.94
N ARG A 38 7.92 -1.94 1.85
CA ARG A 38 9.26 -1.49 2.29
C ARG A 38 10.29 -1.46 1.16
N LEU A 39 10.22 -2.42 0.25
CA LEU A 39 11.14 -2.56 -0.88
C LEU A 39 10.84 -1.62 -2.07
N LEU A 40 9.77 -0.82 -2.04
CA LEU A 40 9.47 0.09 -3.15
C LEU A 40 10.24 1.42 -3.11
N VAL A 41 10.74 1.84 -1.95
CA VAL A 41 11.38 3.16 -1.81
C VAL A 41 12.90 3.08 -1.83
N GLU A 42 13.49 2.24 -0.98
CA GLU A 42 14.95 2.18 -0.81
C GLU A 42 15.69 1.82 -2.10
N PRO A 43 15.25 0.84 -2.92
CA PRO A 43 15.92 0.49 -4.17
C PRO A 43 15.97 1.64 -5.20
N ILE A 44 14.98 2.53 -5.20
CA ILE A 44 14.98 3.69 -6.10
C ILE A 44 16.09 4.67 -5.71
N TYR A 45 16.29 4.89 -4.40
CA TYR A 45 17.38 5.73 -3.90
C TYR A 45 18.76 5.07 -4.06
N SER A 46 18.87 3.77 -3.84
CA SER A 46 20.16 3.06 -3.88
C SER A 46 20.65 2.75 -5.30
N SER A 47 19.73 2.49 -6.25
CA SER A 47 20.07 2.18 -7.64
C SER A 47 20.65 3.35 -8.42
N LYS A 48 20.41 4.60 -7.97
CA LYS A 48 20.76 5.84 -8.70
C LYS A 48 20.20 5.88 -10.13
N ALA A 49 19.12 5.15 -10.40
CA ALA A 49 18.49 5.09 -11.72
C ALA A 49 17.80 6.41 -12.12
N LEU A 50 17.43 7.24 -11.13
CA LEU A 50 16.75 8.52 -11.33
C LEU A 50 17.65 9.68 -10.93
N SER A 51 17.53 10.79 -11.66
CA SER A 51 18.22 12.04 -11.32
C SER A 51 17.52 12.74 -10.16
N LEU A 52 18.31 13.21 -9.19
CA LEU A 52 17.81 14.07 -8.11
C LEU A 52 17.51 15.50 -8.62
N PRO A 53 16.58 16.23 -7.98
CA PRO A 53 15.78 15.78 -6.84
C PRO A 53 14.59 14.91 -7.27
N PHE A 54 14.25 13.92 -6.44
CA PHE A 54 12.98 13.23 -6.50
C PHE A 54 12.56 12.82 -5.08
N LEU A 55 11.27 12.61 -4.90
CA LEU A 55 10.67 12.07 -3.70
C LEU A 55 10.04 10.72 -4.02
N ALA A 56 10.57 9.65 -3.42
CA ALA A 56 9.90 8.36 -3.32
C ALA A 56 9.47 8.16 -1.86
N ALA A 57 8.23 7.77 -1.63
CA ALA A 57 7.71 7.57 -0.28
C ALA A 57 6.66 6.45 -0.26
N ALA A 58 6.65 5.65 0.81
CA ALA A 58 5.68 4.59 1.03
C ALA A 58 4.69 5.01 2.13
N ASN A 59 3.43 4.61 1.98
CA ASN A 59 2.37 4.85 2.97
C ASN A 59 2.25 6.32 3.43
N VAL A 60 2.46 7.26 2.49
CA VAL A 60 2.31 8.70 2.74
C VAL A 60 1.03 9.21 2.10
N GLY A 61 0.17 9.84 2.89
CA GLY A 61 -1.08 10.42 2.40
C GLY A 61 -0.86 11.50 1.33
N LEU A 62 -1.57 11.34 0.21
CA LEU A 62 -1.68 12.28 -0.90
C LEU A 62 -2.96 13.11 -0.74
N PHE A 63 -2.77 14.38 -0.40
CA PHE A 63 -3.83 15.37 -0.23
C PHE A 63 -3.93 16.24 -1.49
N TYR A 64 -4.99 16.01 -2.26
CA TYR A 64 -5.28 16.71 -3.52
C TYR A 64 -6.44 17.72 -3.40
N LYS A 65 -7.07 17.81 -2.22
CA LYS A 65 -8.18 18.72 -1.91
C LYS A 65 -8.08 19.18 -0.46
N LEU A 66 -8.61 20.38 -0.17
CA LEU A 66 -8.55 20.98 1.18
C LEU A 66 -9.47 20.31 2.20
N LYS A 67 -10.52 19.62 1.73
CA LYS A 67 -11.52 18.96 2.58
C LYS A 67 -11.77 17.53 2.09
N GLY A 68 -11.82 16.61 3.03
CA GLY A 68 -12.06 15.18 2.80
C GLY A 68 -10.79 14.35 2.93
N ASP A 69 -10.96 13.04 2.84
CA ASP A 69 -9.88 12.10 3.12
C ASP A 69 -8.82 12.11 2.02
N PRO A 70 -7.53 11.95 2.40
CA PRO A 70 -6.47 11.74 1.43
C PRO A 70 -6.64 10.37 0.76
N ILE A 71 -5.98 10.20 -0.38
CA ILE A 71 -5.68 8.87 -0.90
C ILE A 71 -4.30 8.47 -0.40
N VAL A 72 -4.12 7.23 0.03
CA VAL A 72 -2.83 6.73 0.53
C VAL A 72 -2.36 5.65 -0.45
N PRO A 73 -1.39 5.96 -1.32
CA PRO A 73 -0.70 4.95 -2.09
C PRO A 73 0.25 4.16 -1.20
N ASP A 74 0.42 2.89 -1.53
CA ASP A 74 1.47 2.06 -0.95
C ASP A 74 2.86 2.61 -1.28
N MET A 75 3.02 3.17 -2.48
CA MET A 75 4.16 4.00 -2.83
C MET A 75 3.83 5.11 -3.84
N LEU A 76 4.43 6.28 -3.66
CA LEU A 76 4.43 7.37 -4.63
C LEU A 76 5.84 7.74 -5.08
N LEU A 77 5.98 8.14 -6.35
CA LEU A 77 7.18 8.74 -6.93
C LEU A 77 6.85 10.10 -7.52
N SER A 78 7.58 11.12 -7.11
CA SER A 78 7.47 12.49 -7.61
C SER A 78 8.85 13.01 -8.01
N LEU A 79 9.06 13.25 -9.29
CA LEU A 79 10.29 13.75 -9.89
C LEU A 79 10.41 15.26 -9.73
N GLY A 80 11.64 15.78 -9.65
CA GLY A 80 11.92 17.21 -9.60
C GLY A 80 11.47 17.92 -8.32
N VAL A 81 11.13 17.18 -7.26
CA VAL A 81 10.71 17.74 -5.97
C VAL A 81 11.55 17.20 -4.82
N GLN A 82 11.65 18.00 -3.76
CA GLN A 82 12.38 17.67 -2.54
C GLN A 82 11.45 17.94 -1.34
N ARG A 83 11.32 16.97 -0.43
CA ARG A 83 10.60 17.20 0.83
C ARG A 83 11.40 18.09 1.77
N ALA A 84 10.72 18.86 2.61
CA ALA A 84 11.35 19.59 3.70
C ALA A 84 12.02 18.63 4.69
N ALA A 85 13.14 19.10 5.28
CA ALA A 85 13.86 18.35 6.30
C ALA A 85 13.17 18.40 7.67
N ASP A 86 12.55 19.54 8.00
CA ASP A 86 11.83 19.73 9.26
C ASP A 86 10.46 19.06 9.21
N LEU A 87 10.33 17.92 9.90
CA LEU A 87 9.08 17.16 10.00
C LEU A 87 8.24 17.55 11.23
N SER A 88 8.67 18.54 12.01
CA SER A 88 7.87 19.04 13.15
C SER A 88 6.62 19.80 12.68
N GLU A 89 6.72 20.47 11.54
CA GLU A 89 5.60 21.19 10.93
C GLU A 89 4.63 20.24 10.22
N ARG A 90 3.33 20.37 10.51
CA ARG A 90 2.29 19.51 9.95
C ARG A 90 2.29 19.47 8.41
N ARG A 91 2.55 20.62 7.77
CA ARG A 91 2.60 20.75 6.29
C ARG A 91 3.72 19.92 5.63
N ASN A 92 4.71 19.49 6.40
CA ASN A 92 5.86 18.73 5.88
C ASN A 92 5.70 17.21 6.05
N ARG A 93 4.60 16.73 6.67
CA ARG A 93 4.41 15.32 7.06
C ARG A 93 3.60 14.49 6.06
N SER A 94 3.14 15.09 4.96
CA SER A 94 2.35 14.40 3.94
C SER A 94 2.57 15.05 2.58
N TYR A 95 2.11 14.38 1.52
CA TYR A 95 2.18 14.93 0.18
C TYR A 95 0.96 15.84 -0.06
N PHE A 96 1.13 17.12 0.20
CA PHE A 96 0.12 18.13 -0.13
C PHE A 96 0.41 18.67 -1.53
N VAL A 97 -0.53 18.47 -2.47
CA VAL A 97 -0.35 18.91 -3.87
C VAL A 97 -0.06 20.41 -3.96
N TRP A 98 -0.61 21.23 -3.06
CA TRP A 98 -0.35 22.67 -3.02
C TRP A 98 0.99 23.05 -2.39
N GLU A 99 1.61 22.20 -1.57
CA GLU A 99 2.96 22.44 -1.05
C GLU A 99 4.03 22.00 -2.07
N PHE A 100 3.78 20.90 -2.79
CA PHE A 100 4.69 20.38 -3.82
C PHE A 100 4.46 20.98 -5.22
N GLY A 101 3.32 21.64 -5.44
CA GLY A 101 2.95 22.31 -6.70
C GLY A 101 2.49 21.38 -7.84
N LYS A 102 2.39 20.07 -7.59
CA LYS A 102 2.02 19.05 -8.57
C LYS A 102 1.55 17.76 -7.88
N VAL A 103 0.98 16.85 -8.65
CA VAL A 103 0.75 15.45 -8.23
C VAL A 103 1.99 14.58 -8.48
N PRO A 104 2.12 13.41 -7.83
CA PRO A 104 3.16 12.44 -8.16
C PRO A 104 3.06 11.93 -9.60
N GLU A 105 4.19 11.54 -10.19
CA GLU A 105 4.23 10.88 -11.50
C GLU A 105 3.70 9.45 -11.43
N VAL A 106 3.98 8.74 -10.33
CA VAL A 106 3.61 7.33 -10.15
C VAL A 106 2.96 7.14 -8.79
N CYS A 107 1.84 6.43 -8.77
CA CYS A 107 1.28 5.81 -7.57
C CYS A 107 1.19 4.29 -7.77
N VAL A 108 1.65 3.54 -6.78
CA VAL A 108 1.68 2.08 -6.77
C VAL A 108 0.76 1.58 -5.64
N GLU A 109 0.01 0.52 -5.92
CA GLU A 109 -0.72 -0.28 -4.93
C GLU A 109 -0.29 -1.74 -5.08
N ILE A 110 0.01 -2.38 -3.96
CA ILE A 110 0.32 -3.80 -3.82
C ILE A 110 -0.95 -4.47 -3.30
N VAL A 111 -1.54 -5.34 -4.11
CA VAL A 111 -2.85 -5.90 -3.83
C VAL A 111 -2.68 -7.33 -3.32
N SER A 112 -2.92 -7.54 -2.03
CA SER A 112 -2.92 -8.87 -1.42
C SER A 112 -4.16 -9.69 -1.83
N ASN A 113 -5.30 -9.01 -2.06
CA ASN A 113 -6.54 -9.61 -2.54
C ASN A 113 -7.46 -8.57 -3.23
N ALA A 114 -8.52 -9.01 -3.90
CA ALA A 114 -9.38 -8.12 -4.69
C ALA A 114 -10.30 -7.17 -3.87
N GLU A 115 -10.11 -7.00 -2.57
CA GLU A 115 -11.04 -6.27 -1.69
C GLU A 115 -10.67 -4.81 -1.40
N GLY A 116 -9.50 -4.31 -1.82
CA GLY A 116 -8.96 -3.01 -1.40
C GLY A 116 -9.44 -1.76 -2.18
N ASP A 117 -10.46 -1.89 -3.02
CA ASP A 117 -10.99 -0.82 -3.88
C ASP A 117 -9.95 -0.19 -4.84
N GLU A 118 -8.86 -0.88 -5.18
CA GLU A 118 -7.80 -0.35 -6.04
C GLU A 118 -8.31 -0.13 -7.46
N LEU A 119 -8.78 -1.22 -8.08
CA LEU A 119 -9.27 -1.24 -9.46
C LEU A 119 -10.79 -1.06 -9.54
N ILE A 120 -11.53 -1.71 -8.65
CA ILE A 120 -13.00 -1.75 -8.62
C ILE A 120 -13.43 -1.67 -7.16
N LEU A 121 -14.52 -0.95 -6.89
CA LEU A 121 -15.09 -0.91 -5.54
C LEU A 121 -15.52 -2.31 -5.07
N SER A 122 -15.05 -2.69 -3.90
CA SER A 122 -15.55 -3.84 -3.16
C SER A 122 -17.02 -3.62 -2.78
N LYS A 123 -17.77 -4.73 -2.65
CA LYS A 123 -19.17 -4.69 -2.20
C LYS A 123 -19.30 -4.03 -0.83
N LYS A 124 -18.32 -4.25 0.05
CA LYS A 124 -18.24 -3.67 1.40
C LYS A 124 -18.14 -2.15 1.34
N SER A 125 -17.29 -1.62 0.47
CA SER A 125 -17.14 -0.18 0.29
C SER A 125 -18.35 0.46 -0.39
N GLN A 126 -18.97 -0.23 -1.34
CA GLN A 126 -20.25 0.21 -1.93
C GLN A 126 -21.35 0.34 -0.87
N GLN A 127 -21.46 -0.64 0.04
CA GLN A 127 -22.42 -0.60 1.15
C GLN A 127 -22.14 0.54 2.14
N LYS A 128 -20.87 0.93 2.29
CA LYS A 128 -20.45 2.11 3.08
C LYS A 128 -20.62 3.44 2.32
N GLY A 129 -21.18 3.41 1.12
CA GLY A 129 -21.43 4.61 0.31
C GLY A 129 -20.21 5.14 -0.44
N LYS A 130 -19.12 4.37 -0.53
CA LYS A 130 -17.98 4.75 -1.38
C LYS A 130 -18.41 4.64 -2.85
N VAL A 131 -18.17 5.70 -3.61
CA VAL A 131 -18.63 5.83 -5.01
C VAL A 131 -17.50 5.76 -6.03
N THR A 132 -16.24 5.75 -5.59
CA THR A 132 -15.07 5.81 -6.49
C THR A 132 -13.93 4.94 -5.98
N CYS A 133 -13.34 4.13 -6.86
CA CYS A 133 -12.15 3.32 -6.56
C CYS A 133 -10.87 4.19 -6.62
N LYS A 134 -9.74 3.68 -6.13
CA LYS A 134 -8.48 4.44 -6.10
C LYS A 134 -8.01 4.82 -7.51
N LYS A 135 -8.08 3.89 -8.47
CA LYS A 135 -7.76 4.14 -9.88
C LYS A 135 -8.47 5.37 -10.44
N ASP A 136 -9.77 5.48 -10.22
CA ASP A 136 -10.57 6.59 -10.73
C ASP A 136 -10.20 7.91 -10.07
N ILE A 137 -9.89 7.90 -8.76
CA ILE A 137 -9.38 9.07 -8.04
C ILE A 137 -8.04 9.51 -8.66
N TYR A 138 -7.10 8.59 -8.85
CA TYR A 138 -5.79 8.89 -9.43
C TYR A 138 -5.91 9.47 -10.86
N ALA A 139 -6.77 8.89 -11.69
CA ALA A 139 -7.07 9.41 -13.01
C ALA A 139 -7.69 10.82 -12.95
N GLN A 140 -8.64 11.05 -12.05
CA GLN A 140 -9.31 12.34 -11.89
C GLN A 140 -8.35 13.45 -11.45
N ILE A 141 -7.42 13.16 -10.55
CA ILE A 141 -6.45 14.15 -10.05
C ILE A 141 -5.23 14.29 -10.98
N GLY A 142 -5.13 13.46 -12.02
CA GLY A 142 -4.12 13.57 -13.06
C GLY A 142 -2.79 12.88 -12.74
N VAL A 143 -2.78 11.82 -11.91
CA VAL A 143 -1.58 10.99 -11.74
C VAL A 143 -1.29 10.28 -13.07
N PRO A 144 -0.12 10.49 -13.71
CA PRO A 144 0.16 9.95 -15.03
C PRO A 144 0.24 8.41 -15.08
N TYR A 145 0.84 7.79 -14.06
CA TYR A 145 1.03 6.34 -14.01
C TYR A 145 0.46 5.77 -12.72
N TYR A 146 -0.48 4.84 -12.87
CA TYR A 146 -1.04 4.06 -11.78
C TYR A 146 -0.67 2.59 -11.98
N VAL A 147 0.04 2.02 -11.00
CA VAL A 147 0.53 0.65 -11.05
C VAL A 147 -0.17 -0.16 -9.96
N VAL A 148 -0.66 -1.33 -10.34
CA VAL A 148 -1.25 -2.31 -9.43
C VAL A 148 -0.44 -3.59 -9.59
N PHE A 149 0.11 -4.10 -8.49
CA PHE A 149 0.91 -5.31 -8.43
C PHE A 149 0.21 -6.40 -7.64
#